data_AF-A0A928ITL2-F1
#
_entry.id   AF-A0A928ITL2-F1
#
_cell.length_a   1.000
_cell.length_b   1.000
_cell.length_c   1.000
_cell.angle_alpha   90.00
_cell.angle_beta   90.00
_cell.angle_gamma   90.00
#
_symmetry.space_group_name_H-M   'P 1'
#
loop_
_entity.id
_entity.type
_entity.pdbx_description
1 polymer ?
#
loop_
_entity_poly.entity_id
_entity_poly.type
_entity_poly.pdbx_seq_one_letter_code
_entity_poly.pdbx_strand_id
1 'polypeptide(L)'
;MKPELLSPAGTPEALRAAVMGGADAVYIGGSEFNARINATNFTIDEIKKAADFCHKNGVRLHVAVNILILDREMKKALDYVRDLYICGVDAVICADMGLAREIHRNFPDLELHASTQMSGHNSDAARLLSDMGFSRMVCAREMSREDIFTLCKNSPIDIEMFIHGAICVCHSGQCLMSSLIGGRSGNRGLCAQPCRMQYNGGYPLSIKDMCLASHITEILELGVRSLKIEGRMKSPEYVYGVTKIYRRLLDEKRNASQREIRELTDLFSRSGFTDGYFTKKISGQMNGIRSEADKKATLRTKQSFVPVTKRKEIAPYQRDFDSEPDLSDYNKEKAKKCLSARFYDPESIPKNHPFDIVYLPLERYDEKKANGVLLPPVIYDKDIERIKKQLSACKAEHILITNIGQLDLAKKSGKLLHGDFRLNAFNSLSADIILSLGLEDVILSPELTLAQIRDIILQKSVIIYGAQPLMLLEKRLEQRSLRDRKNADFPLIAEGQRDILFNSQKTYMLDREKELKGAFINNRHFIFTNESQKEVEGIIKSYNEHTPVQGNVRRVK
;
A
#
# COMPACT_ATOMS: atom_id res chain seq x y z
N MET A 1 9.06 -11.90 24.80
CA MET A 1 9.02 -10.43 25.05
C MET A 1 7.56 -9.99 24.99
N LYS A 2 7.14 -8.94 25.70
CA LYS A 2 5.78 -8.37 25.56
C LYS A 2 5.81 -7.35 24.41
N PRO A 3 4.95 -7.46 23.39
CA PRO A 3 4.92 -6.50 22.29
C PRO A 3 4.25 -5.18 22.71
N GLU A 4 4.61 -4.10 22.01
CA GLU A 4 3.99 -2.78 22.09
C GLU A 4 2.52 -2.87 21.62
N LEU A 5 1.58 -2.28 22.36
CA LEU A 5 0.20 -2.08 21.92
C LEU A 5 0.04 -0.68 21.30
N LEU A 6 0.00 -0.61 19.97
CA LEU A 6 -0.12 0.62 19.20
C LEU A 6 -1.60 0.95 18.89
N SER A 7 -2.10 2.03 19.49
CA SER A 7 -3.51 2.42 19.42
C SER A 7 -3.74 3.66 18.51
N PRO A 8 -4.86 3.75 17.79
CA PRO A 8 -5.15 4.86 16.88
C PRO A 8 -5.83 6.05 17.59
N ALA A 9 -5.50 7.28 17.20
CA ALA A 9 -6.29 8.45 17.57
C ALA A 9 -6.52 9.43 16.41
N GLY A 10 -7.78 9.85 16.25
CA GLY A 10 -8.20 10.83 15.23
C GLY A 10 -8.57 12.21 15.79
N THR A 11 -8.70 12.32 17.12
CA THR A 11 -8.97 13.57 17.86
C THR A 11 -8.22 13.53 19.21
N PRO A 12 -8.04 14.66 19.90
CA PRO A 12 -7.44 14.69 21.24
C PRO A 12 -8.17 13.81 22.27
N GLU A 13 -9.49 13.64 22.16
CA GLU A 13 -10.31 12.78 23.03
C GLU A 13 -9.98 11.31 22.78
N ALA A 14 -9.82 10.92 21.51
CA ALA A 14 -9.41 9.57 21.13
C ALA A 14 -7.98 9.27 21.60
N LEU A 15 -7.08 10.27 21.61
CA LEU A 15 -5.71 10.12 22.12
C LEU A 15 -5.69 9.91 23.64
N ARG A 16 -6.46 10.70 24.39
CA ARG A 16 -6.65 10.47 25.84
C ARG A 16 -7.27 9.09 26.11
N ALA A 17 -8.26 8.69 25.32
CA ALA A 17 -8.90 7.37 25.39
C ALA A 17 -7.92 6.21 25.10
N ALA A 18 -6.99 6.37 24.17
CA ALA A 18 -5.94 5.38 23.87
C ALA A 18 -4.98 5.20 25.05
N VAL A 19 -4.43 6.29 25.57
CA VAL A 19 -3.52 6.29 26.73
C VAL A 19 -4.21 5.70 27.96
N MET A 20 -5.44 6.13 28.28
CA MET A 20 -6.22 5.57 29.39
C MET A 20 -6.66 4.11 29.17
N GLY A 21 -6.66 3.63 27.92
CA GLY A 21 -6.85 2.22 27.58
C GLY A 21 -5.61 1.35 27.82
N GLY A 22 -4.47 1.94 28.14
CA GLY A 22 -3.18 1.25 28.32
C GLY A 22 -2.43 1.03 27.00
N ALA A 23 -2.55 1.92 26.03
CA ALA A 23 -1.66 1.90 24.86
C ALA A 23 -0.20 2.14 25.28
N ASP A 24 0.73 1.34 24.74
CA ASP A 24 2.18 1.57 24.93
C ASP A 24 2.67 2.66 23.95
N ALA A 25 2.01 2.79 22.80
CA ALA A 25 2.20 3.86 21.82
C ALA A 25 0.87 4.28 21.17
N VAL A 26 0.77 5.52 20.69
CA VAL A 26 -0.40 6.04 19.96
C VAL A 26 0.02 6.55 18.59
N TYR A 27 -0.75 6.21 17.53
CA TYR A 27 -0.56 6.81 16.21
C TYR A 27 -1.69 7.75 15.80
N ILE A 28 -1.31 8.93 15.30
CA ILE A 28 -2.21 9.98 14.82
C ILE A 28 -1.96 10.31 13.34
N GLY A 29 -2.63 11.34 12.84
CA GLY A 29 -2.26 12.01 11.60
C GLY A 29 -2.52 13.49 11.73
N GLY A 30 -1.61 14.31 11.22
CA GLY A 30 -1.79 15.75 11.17
C GLY A 30 -2.69 16.20 10.02
N SER A 31 -2.76 17.51 9.81
CA SER A 31 -3.55 18.15 8.75
C SER A 31 -3.14 17.73 7.33
N GLU A 32 -1.92 17.21 7.12
CA GLU A 32 -1.36 16.96 5.79
C GLU A 32 -0.79 15.53 5.62
N PHE A 33 -0.46 15.18 4.36
CA PHE A 33 0.35 14.02 3.96
C PHE A 33 0.00 12.63 4.54
N ASN A 34 -1.29 12.33 4.75
CA ASN A 34 -1.68 11.08 5.42
C ASN A 34 -2.90 10.37 4.80
N ALA A 35 -2.98 9.05 5.00
CA ALA A 35 -3.95 8.18 4.33
C ALA A 35 -5.42 8.33 4.78
N ARG A 36 -5.74 9.28 5.68
CA ARG A 36 -7.10 9.62 6.13
C ARG A 36 -7.24 11.15 6.24
N ILE A 37 -6.88 11.86 5.19
CA ILE A 37 -6.88 13.34 5.13
C ILE A 37 -8.25 13.97 5.48
N ASN A 38 -9.36 13.25 5.26
CA ASN A 38 -10.73 13.68 5.57
C ASN A 38 -11.20 13.36 7.00
N ALA A 39 -10.31 12.93 7.90
CA ALA A 39 -10.59 12.85 9.33
C ALA A 39 -10.31 14.22 9.99
N THR A 40 -10.77 14.42 11.24
CA THR A 40 -10.54 15.69 11.99
C THR A 40 -9.06 16.06 12.01
N ASN A 41 -8.20 15.09 12.32
CA ASN A 41 -6.74 15.22 12.36
C ASN A 41 -6.26 16.27 13.37
N PHE A 42 -4.94 16.42 13.50
CA PHE A 42 -4.30 17.31 14.46
C PHE A 42 -3.56 18.44 13.72
N THR A 43 -3.66 19.66 14.22
CA THR A 43 -2.74 20.76 13.86
C THR A 43 -1.37 20.56 14.49
N ILE A 44 -0.32 21.24 14.01
CA ILE A 44 1.04 21.14 14.59
C ILE A 44 1.04 21.47 16.09
N ASP A 45 0.32 22.50 16.53
CA ASP A 45 0.16 22.85 17.95
C ASP A 45 -0.51 21.74 18.77
N GLU A 46 -1.49 21.03 18.20
CA GLU A 46 -2.13 19.88 18.84
C GLU A 46 -1.24 18.65 18.84
N ILE A 47 -0.37 18.45 17.82
CA ILE A 47 0.65 17.40 17.80
C ILE A 47 1.67 17.62 18.91
N LYS A 48 2.14 18.86 19.10
CA LYS A 48 3.03 19.22 20.23
C LYS A 48 2.39 18.92 21.58
N LYS A 49 1.14 19.36 21.78
CA LYS A 49 0.35 19.07 23.00
C LYS A 49 0.09 17.56 23.18
N ALA A 50 -0.03 16.80 22.09
CA ALA A 50 -0.18 15.35 22.11
C ALA A 50 1.11 14.65 22.51
N ALA A 51 2.27 15.05 21.98
CA ALA A 51 3.58 14.50 22.34
C ALA A 51 3.85 14.72 23.84
N ASP A 52 3.71 15.96 24.30
CA ASP A 52 3.76 16.35 25.71
C ASP A 52 2.89 15.46 26.61
N PHE A 53 1.66 15.16 26.18
CA PHE A 53 0.72 14.35 26.95
C PHE A 53 1.12 12.86 26.94
N CYS A 54 1.49 12.32 25.78
CA CYS A 54 1.92 10.94 25.63
C CYS A 54 3.18 10.67 26.47
N HIS A 55 4.22 11.48 26.34
CA HIS A 55 5.49 11.32 27.08
C HIS A 55 5.31 11.44 28.59
N LYS A 56 4.47 12.36 29.08
CA LYS A 56 4.12 12.49 30.52
C LYS A 56 3.42 11.26 31.10
N ASN A 57 2.85 10.40 30.25
CA ASN A 57 2.23 9.12 30.63
C ASN A 57 3.08 7.90 30.26
N GLY A 58 4.33 8.09 29.81
CA GLY A 58 5.22 6.99 29.38
C GLY A 58 4.82 6.33 28.06
N VAL A 59 4.05 7.02 27.22
CA VAL A 59 3.52 6.53 25.93
C VAL A 59 4.24 7.23 24.78
N ARG A 60 4.56 6.50 23.71
CA ARG A 60 5.16 7.08 22.49
C ARG A 60 4.11 7.66 21.54
N LEU A 61 4.46 8.70 20.78
CA LEU A 61 3.60 9.30 19.75
C LEU A 61 4.16 9.10 18.34
N HIS A 62 3.45 8.34 17.52
CA HIS A 62 3.78 8.14 16.11
C HIS A 62 2.85 8.98 15.20
N VAL A 63 3.37 9.57 14.12
CA VAL A 63 2.56 10.34 13.16
C VAL A 63 2.54 9.67 11.80
N ALA A 64 1.35 9.49 11.24
CA ALA A 64 1.20 8.96 9.89
C ALA A 64 1.53 10.03 8.83
N VAL A 65 2.61 9.81 8.09
CA VAL A 65 3.02 10.56 6.88
C VAL A 65 2.99 9.60 5.68
N ASN A 66 1.91 8.84 5.59
CA ASN A 66 1.81 7.65 4.76
C ASN A 66 1.02 7.87 3.48
N ILE A 67 1.43 8.83 2.65
CA ILE A 67 0.97 8.94 1.27
C ILE A 67 2.13 9.02 0.29
N LEU A 68 1.82 8.75 -0.98
CA LEU A 68 2.75 9.00 -2.08
C LEU A 68 2.78 10.50 -2.40
N ILE A 69 3.99 11.05 -2.48
CA ILE A 69 4.29 12.47 -2.56
C ILE A 69 4.56 12.83 -4.02
N LEU A 70 3.91 13.86 -4.55
CA LEU A 70 4.27 14.37 -5.86
C LEU A 70 5.60 15.12 -5.81
N ASP A 71 6.31 15.16 -6.94
CA ASP A 71 7.59 15.87 -7.07
C ASP A 71 7.53 17.31 -6.49
N ARG A 72 6.52 18.08 -6.92
CA ARG A 72 6.25 19.46 -6.46
C ARG A 72 5.80 19.60 -5.00
N GLU A 73 5.45 18.49 -4.33
CA GLU A 73 5.02 18.47 -2.94
C GLU A 73 6.19 18.15 -1.98
N MET A 74 7.33 17.68 -2.49
CA MET A 74 8.42 17.15 -1.67
C MET A 74 8.98 18.16 -0.66
N LYS A 75 9.27 19.41 -1.08
CA LYS A 75 9.73 20.46 -0.16
C LYS A 75 8.74 20.66 1.00
N LYS A 76 7.43 20.73 0.68
CA LYS A 76 6.38 20.92 1.68
C LYS A 76 6.23 19.72 2.61
N ALA A 77 6.41 18.50 2.10
CA ALA A 77 6.41 17.29 2.91
C ALA A 77 7.59 17.26 3.90
N LEU A 78 8.78 17.71 3.47
CA LEU A 78 9.96 17.85 4.35
C LEU A 78 9.81 18.99 5.36
N ASP A 79 9.31 20.16 4.95
CA ASP A 79 8.97 21.25 5.87
C ASP A 79 8.00 20.77 6.96
N TYR A 80 6.97 20.00 6.60
CA TYR A 80 6.02 19.40 7.56
C TYR A 80 6.68 18.35 8.47
N VAL A 81 7.59 17.50 7.97
CA VAL A 81 8.29 16.52 8.83
C VAL A 81 9.27 17.20 9.79
N ARG A 82 9.93 18.30 9.40
CA ARG A 82 10.71 19.13 10.31
C ARG A 82 9.86 19.61 11.48
N ASP A 83 8.64 20.07 11.22
CA ASP A 83 7.74 20.56 12.26
C ASP A 83 7.31 19.41 13.21
N LEU A 84 7.08 18.19 12.68
CA LEU A 84 6.83 16.99 13.49
C LEU A 84 8.03 16.63 14.39
N TYR A 85 9.25 16.69 13.84
CA TYR A 85 10.49 16.44 14.56
C TYR A 85 10.67 17.44 15.72
N ILE A 86 10.47 18.74 15.46
CA ILE A 86 10.51 19.81 16.47
C ILE A 86 9.44 19.62 17.57
N CYS A 87 8.30 19.00 17.23
CA CYS A 87 7.25 18.67 18.20
C CYS A 87 7.57 17.47 19.10
N GLY A 88 8.70 16.78 18.90
CA GLY A 88 9.06 15.59 19.68
C GLY A 88 8.27 14.33 19.29
N VAL A 89 7.87 14.20 18.02
CA VAL A 89 7.27 12.96 17.51
C VAL A 89 8.31 11.84 17.55
N ASP A 90 7.97 10.70 18.14
CA ASP A 90 8.87 9.54 18.29
C ASP A 90 9.20 8.86 16.96
N ALA A 91 8.20 8.75 16.07
CA ALA A 91 8.31 8.04 14.81
C ALA A 91 7.32 8.56 13.76
N VAL A 92 7.70 8.46 12.48
CA VAL A 92 6.78 8.69 11.36
C VAL A 92 6.51 7.41 10.58
N ILE A 93 5.23 7.12 10.37
CA ILE A 93 4.79 6.00 9.53
C ILE A 93 4.79 6.51 8.09
N CYS A 94 5.84 6.20 7.32
CA CYS A 94 6.07 6.71 5.97
C CYS A 94 5.71 5.68 4.89
N ALA A 95 5.39 6.13 3.68
CA ALA A 95 5.08 5.27 2.53
C ALA A 95 5.83 5.60 1.24
N ASP A 96 6.36 6.82 1.13
CA ASP A 96 7.04 7.31 -0.07
C ASP A 96 8.55 7.11 0.09
N MET A 97 9.17 6.40 -0.85
CA MET A 97 10.59 6.03 -0.77
C MET A 97 11.50 7.27 -0.83
N GLY A 98 11.17 8.22 -1.70
CA GLY A 98 11.89 9.49 -1.85
C GLY A 98 11.85 10.32 -0.56
N LEU A 99 10.65 10.50 0.00
CA LEU A 99 10.50 11.18 1.29
C LEU A 99 11.26 10.45 2.41
N ALA A 100 11.14 9.12 2.51
CA ALA A 100 11.81 8.34 3.56
C ALA A 100 13.34 8.50 3.53
N ARG A 101 13.96 8.49 2.33
CA ARG A 101 15.40 8.76 2.19
C ARG A 101 15.78 10.13 2.74
N GLU A 102 15.04 11.17 2.38
CA GLU A 102 15.37 12.52 2.83
C GLU A 102 15.05 12.73 4.32
N ILE A 103 14.07 12.02 4.90
CA ILE A 103 13.89 12.00 6.36
C ILE A 103 15.09 11.36 7.05
N HIS A 104 15.53 10.19 6.59
CA HIS A 104 16.67 9.48 7.19
C HIS A 104 17.97 10.32 7.15
N ARG A 105 18.18 11.09 6.08
CA ARG A 105 19.34 11.98 5.91
C ARG A 105 19.29 13.23 6.78
N ASN A 106 18.12 13.86 6.92
CA ASN A 106 17.99 15.19 7.56
C ASN A 106 17.52 15.12 9.03
N PHE A 107 16.86 14.04 9.44
CA PHE A 107 16.29 13.85 10.78
C PHE A 107 16.64 12.44 11.32
N PRO A 108 17.93 12.10 11.50
CA PRO A 108 18.37 10.72 11.79
C PRO A 108 17.84 10.15 13.11
N ASP A 109 17.49 10.99 14.08
CA ASP A 109 16.90 10.56 15.36
C ASP A 109 15.38 10.26 15.28
N LEU A 110 14.73 10.57 14.15
CA LEU A 110 13.30 10.31 13.94
C LEU A 110 13.10 8.89 13.38
N GLU A 111 12.44 8.02 14.15
CA GLU A 111 12.22 6.65 13.68
C GLU A 111 11.34 6.59 12.43
N LEU A 112 11.79 5.83 11.43
CA LEU A 112 11.06 5.55 10.21
C LEU A 112 10.35 4.20 10.30
N HIS A 113 9.01 4.21 10.25
CA HIS A 113 8.19 3.00 10.23
C HIS A 113 7.56 2.80 8.84
N ALA A 114 7.87 1.71 8.15
CA ALA A 114 7.42 1.45 6.78
C ALA A 114 5.94 1.07 6.76
N SER A 115 5.10 1.95 6.21
CA SER A 115 3.65 1.75 6.12
C SER A 115 3.28 0.51 5.30
N THR A 116 2.09 -0.06 5.58
CA THR A 116 1.48 -1.11 4.75
C THR A 116 1.31 -0.70 3.28
N GLN A 117 1.43 0.59 2.94
CA GLN A 117 1.45 1.06 1.55
C GLN A 117 2.73 0.73 0.78
N MET A 118 3.82 0.36 1.47
CA MET A 118 5.06 -0.15 0.87
C MET A 118 4.99 -1.66 0.57
N SER A 119 3.86 -2.31 0.87
CA SER A 119 3.59 -3.72 0.53
C SER A 119 4.63 -4.72 1.07
N GLY A 120 5.15 -4.49 2.28
CA GLY A 120 6.13 -5.37 2.93
C GLY A 120 5.52 -6.71 3.38
N HIS A 121 6.00 -7.82 2.82
CA HIS A 121 5.43 -9.16 3.08
C HIS A 121 6.45 -10.32 3.07
N ASN A 122 7.76 -10.02 3.04
CA ASN A 122 8.84 -11.01 3.15
C ASN A 122 10.10 -10.39 3.76
N SER A 123 11.07 -11.22 4.12
CA SER A 123 12.29 -10.80 4.81
C SER A 123 13.28 -10.04 3.91
N ASP A 124 13.19 -10.19 2.58
CA ASP A 124 13.97 -9.39 1.62
C ASP A 124 13.49 -7.94 1.57
N ALA A 125 12.17 -7.70 1.64
CA ALA A 125 11.61 -6.37 1.80
C ALA A 125 12.06 -5.74 3.12
N ALA A 126 12.06 -6.52 4.22
CA ALA A 126 12.52 -6.04 5.52
C ALA A 126 14.02 -5.67 5.53
N ARG A 127 14.88 -6.45 4.85
CA ARG A 127 16.29 -6.11 4.63
C ARG A 127 16.45 -4.80 3.88
N LEU A 128 15.82 -4.67 2.72
CA LEU A 128 15.92 -3.45 1.91
C LEU A 128 15.36 -2.21 2.62
N LEU A 129 14.30 -2.35 3.41
CA LEU A 129 13.78 -1.25 4.24
C LEU A 129 14.77 -0.87 5.36
N SER A 130 15.45 -1.85 5.96
CA SER A 130 16.54 -1.59 6.91
C SER A 130 17.67 -0.79 6.27
N ASP A 131 18.09 -1.16 5.05
CA ASP A 131 19.14 -0.44 4.29
C ASP A 131 18.71 1.00 3.92
N MET A 132 17.41 1.25 3.85
CA MET A 132 16.81 2.58 3.64
C MET A 132 16.57 3.38 4.94
N GLY A 133 17.02 2.87 6.09
CA GLY A 133 16.91 3.56 7.38
C GLY A 133 15.59 3.36 8.14
N PHE A 134 14.72 2.44 7.71
CA PHE A 134 13.52 2.10 8.49
C PHE A 134 13.87 1.23 9.71
N SER A 135 13.39 1.59 10.90
CA SER A 135 13.54 0.79 12.12
C SER A 135 12.49 -0.31 12.27
N ARG A 136 11.37 -0.18 11.53
CA ARG A 136 10.18 -1.04 11.68
C ARG A 136 9.43 -1.19 10.35
N MET A 137 8.89 -2.37 10.08
CA MET A 137 8.01 -2.64 8.93
C MET A 137 6.62 -3.06 9.39
N VAL A 138 5.58 -2.36 8.91
CA VAL A 138 4.19 -2.78 9.12
C VAL A 138 3.82 -3.82 8.05
N CYS A 139 3.72 -5.09 8.46
CA CYS A 139 3.52 -6.19 7.53
C CYS A 139 2.13 -6.15 6.86
N ALA A 140 2.07 -6.73 5.67
CA ALA A 140 0.82 -6.92 4.93
C ALA A 140 -0.24 -7.66 5.78
N ARG A 141 -1.49 -7.14 5.77
CA ARG A 141 -2.59 -7.61 6.63
C ARG A 141 -3.18 -8.96 6.22
N GLU A 142 -2.85 -9.37 5.01
CA GLU A 142 -3.27 -10.59 4.33
C GLU A 142 -2.29 -11.77 4.52
N MET A 143 -1.18 -11.56 5.26
CA MET A 143 -0.25 -12.63 5.64
C MET A 143 -0.87 -13.62 6.64
N SER A 144 -0.47 -14.88 6.53
CA SER A 144 -0.84 -15.92 7.50
C SER A 144 0.07 -15.94 8.72
N ARG A 145 -0.39 -16.59 9.80
CA ARG A 145 0.37 -16.82 11.03
C ARG A 145 1.78 -17.39 10.77
N GLU A 146 1.91 -18.39 9.90
CA GLU A 146 3.20 -19.03 9.59
C GLU A 146 4.11 -18.13 8.75
N ASP A 147 3.54 -17.30 7.86
CA ASP A 147 4.30 -16.33 7.08
C ASP A 147 4.81 -15.19 7.97
N ILE A 148 4.01 -14.72 8.92
CA ILE A 148 4.41 -13.72 9.92
C ILE A 148 5.51 -14.27 10.84
N PHE A 149 5.39 -15.51 11.33
CA PHE A 149 6.45 -16.16 12.12
C PHE A 149 7.79 -16.22 11.36
N THR A 150 7.74 -16.63 10.10
CA THR A 150 8.94 -16.73 9.25
C THR A 150 9.57 -15.36 9.00
N LEU A 151 8.74 -14.35 8.71
CA LEU A 151 9.17 -12.97 8.54
C LEU A 151 9.84 -12.43 9.82
N CYS A 152 9.20 -12.58 10.99
CA CYS A 152 9.74 -12.08 12.26
C CYS A 152 11.06 -12.76 12.65
N LYS A 153 11.24 -14.04 12.29
CA LYS A 153 12.50 -14.77 12.52
C LYS A 153 13.66 -14.26 11.65
N ASN A 154 13.36 -13.79 10.44
CA ASN A 154 14.36 -13.47 9.41
C ASN A 154 14.54 -11.96 9.14
N SER A 155 13.73 -11.11 9.79
CA SER A 155 13.77 -9.65 9.65
C SER A 155 14.91 -9.03 10.46
N PRO A 156 15.70 -8.10 9.90
CA PRO A 156 16.67 -7.32 10.67
C PRO A 156 16.03 -6.17 11.47
N ILE A 157 14.77 -5.84 11.18
CA ILE A 157 14.03 -4.70 11.75
C ILE A 157 12.73 -5.16 12.43
N ASP A 158 12.16 -4.32 13.28
CA ASP A 158 10.94 -4.65 14.03
C ASP A 158 9.76 -4.91 13.08
N ILE A 159 8.98 -5.96 13.36
CA ILE A 159 7.74 -6.25 12.64
C ILE A 159 6.54 -5.75 13.45
N GLU A 160 5.67 -4.99 12.79
CA GLU A 160 4.41 -4.49 13.31
C GLU A 160 3.24 -5.12 12.53
N MET A 161 2.27 -5.70 13.24
CA MET A 161 1.10 -6.32 12.61
C MET A 161 -0.20 -5.65 13.05
N PHE A 162 -1.20 -5.60 12.18
CA PHE A 162 -2.55 -5.26 12.61
C PHE A 162 -3.21 -6.46 13.32
N ILE A 163 -3.92 -6.19 14.42
CA ILE A 163 -4.64 -7.20 15.22
C ILE A 163 -6.16 -6.98 15.25
N HIS A 164 -6.62 -5.77 14.93
CA HIS A 164 -8.04 -5.43 15.00
C HIS A 164 -8.43 -4.29 14.04
N GLY A 165 -9.68 -4.27 13.59
CA GLY A 165 -10.25 -3.18 12.80
C GLY A 165 -10.33 -3.45 11.30
N ALA A 166 -10.50 -2.41 10.48
CA ALA A 166 -10.88 -2.58 9.07
C ALA A 166 -9.74 -3.09 8.17
N ILE A 167 -9.97 -4.17 7.43
CA ILE A 167 -9.03 -4.72 6.42
C ILE A 167 -9.37 -4.20 5.01
N CYS A 168 -8.34 -4.14 4.15
CA CYS A 168 -8.52 -4.10 2.70
C CYS A 168 -8.72 -5.52 2.15
N VAL A 169 -9.46 -5.63 1.04
CA VAL A 169 -9.62 -6.86 0.23
C VAL A 169 -8.49 -7.01 -0.81
N CYS A 170 -7.94 -5.87 -1.23
CA CYS A 170 -6.76 -5.80 -2.07
C CYS A 170 -5.51 -5.91 -1.20
N HIS A 171 -4.46 -6.52 -1.75
CA HIS A 171 -3.11 -6.48 -1.20
C HIS A 171 -2.70 -5.07 -0.79
N SER A 172 -2.03 -5.00 0.36
CA SER A 172 -1.71 -3.80 1.10
C SER A 172 -0.85 -2.86 0.24
N GLY A 173 -1.34 -1.65 -0.03
CA GLY A 173 -0.69 -0.64 -0.88
C GLY A 173 -0.97 -0.72 -2.40
N GLN A 174 -1.65 -1.76 -2.88
CA GLN A 174 -1.72 -2.10 -4.31
C GLN A 174 -3.09 -1.83 -4.98
N CYS A 175 -3.89 -0.93 -4.40
CA CYS A 175 -5.28 -0.67 -4.84
C CYS A 175 -5.41 0.61 -5.67
N LEU A 176 -5.58 0.46 -6.99
CA LEU A 176 -5.75 1.56 -7.94
C LEU A 176 -7.23 1.89 -8.23
N MET A 177 -8.18 1.02 -7.85
CA MET A 177 -9.62 1.15 -8.15
C MET A 177 -10.21 2.53 -7.84
N SER A 178 -9.95 3.07 -6.64
CA SER A 178 -10.51 4.36 -6.20
C SER A 178 -9.97 5.54 -7.01
N SER A 179 -8.74 5.43 -7.49
CA SER A 179 -8.07 6.45 -8.29
C SER A 179 -8.52 6.42 -9.75
N LEU A 180 -8.39 5.26 -10.40
CA LEU A 180 -8.59 5.16 -11.85
C LEU A 180 -10.08 5.23 -12.25
N ILE A 181 -11.01 4.93 -11.34
CA ILE A 181 -12.47 5.02 -11.57
C ILE A 181 -13.08 6.29 -10.97
N GLY A 182 -12.62 6.71 -9.80
CA GLY A 182 -13.22 7.81 -9.02
C GLY A 182 -12.42 9.10 -8.97
N GLY A 183 -11.19 9.14 -9.49
CA GLY A 183 -10.26 10.25 -9.34
C GLY A 183 -9.76 10.47 -7.90
N ARG A 184 -10.03 9.52 -6.98
CA ARG A 184 -9.79 9.65 -5.54
C ARG A 184 -8.75 8.62 -5.11
N SER A 185 -7.47 8.95 -5.24
CA SER A 185 -6.37 8.04 -4.91
C SER A 185 -6.46 7.51 -3.48
N GLY A 186 -6.40 6.18 -3.33
CA GLY A 186 -6.30 5.55 -2.01
C GLY A 186 -4.91 5.75 -1.40
N ASN A 187 -3.89 5.66 -2.24
CA ASN A 187 -2.48 5.87 -1.89
C ASN A 187 -2.15 7.32 -1.53
N ARG A 188 -3.02 8.27 -1.90
CA ARG A 188 -2.97 9.68 -1.49
C ARG A 188 -4.12 10.09 -0.55
N GLY A 189 -4.63 9.15 0.23
CA GLY A 189 -5.52 9.39 1.38
C GLY A 189 -6.98 9.74 1.10
N LEU A 190 -7.40 9.71 -0.18
CA LEU A 190 -8.75 10.09 -0.63
C LEU A 190 -9.71 8.91 -0.85
N CYS A 191 -9.28 7.68 -0.51
CA CYS A 191 -9.98 6.41 -0.78
C CYS A 191 -11.51 6.49 -0.59
N ALA A 192 -12.26 6.29 -1.67
CA ALA A 192 -13.72 6.29 -1.70
C ALA A 192 -14.34 4.94 -1.26
N GLN A 193 -13.52 3.98 -0.83
CA GLN A 193 -13.93 2.63 -0.42
C GLN A 193 -14.78 1.86 -1.45
N PRO A 194 -14.41 1.80 -2.76
CA PRO A 194 -15.22 1.13 -3.79
C PRO A 194 -15.46 -0.36 -3.49
N CYS A 195 -14.54 -1.05 -2.82
CA CYS A 195 -14.71 -2.43 -2.33
C CYS A 195 -15.91 -2.64 -1.38
N ARG A 196 -16.51 -1.57 -0.86
CA ARG A 196 -17.70 -1.60 0.01
C ARG A 196 -19.02 -1.44 -0.75
N MET A 197 -18.96 -1.28 -2.07
CA MET A 197 -20.12 -1.15 -2.95
C MET A 197 -20.64 -2.51 -3.42
N GLN A 198 -21.82 -2.51 -4.03
CA GLN A 198 -22.39 -3.69 -4.66
C GLN A 198 -21.74 -3.98 -6.02
N TYR A 199 -21.50 -5.27 -6.27
CA TYR A 199 -21.07 -5.83 -7.55
C TYR A 199 -21.86 -7.11 -7.81
N ASN A 200 -22.37 -7.30 -9.04
CA ASN A 200 -23.19 -8.47 -9.41
C ASN A 200 -24.38 -8.70 -8.43
N GLY A 201 -24.97 -7.63 -7.89
CA GLY A 201 -26.03 -7.66 -6.88
C GLY A 201 -25.59 -7.98 -5.43
N GLY A 202 -24.36 -8.44 -5.22
CA GLY A 202 -23.80 -8.79 -3.91
C GLY A 202 -22.67 -7.86 -3.45
N TYR A 203 -21.95 -8.25 -2.39
CA TYR A 203 -20.80 -7.50 -1.85
C TYR A 203 -19.50 -8.34 -1.83
N PRO A 204 -19.04 -8.89 -2.98
CA PRO A 204 -17.93 -9.85 -3.03
C PRO A 204 -16.59 -9.30 -2.54
N LEU A 205 -16.42 -7.97 -2.53
CA LEU A 205 -15.20 -7.26 -2.14
C LEU A 205 -15.24 -6.68 -0.71
N SER A 206 -16.37 -6.71 -0.01
CA SER A 206 -16.50 -6.08 1.31
C SER A 206 -16.18 -7.08 2.41
N ILE A 207 -15.00 -7.00 3.04
CA ILE A 207 -14.56 -7.90 4.13
C ILE A 207 -15.00 -7.38 5.51
N LYS A 208 -15.35 -8.29 6.44
CA LYS A 208 -15.56 -8.00 7.88
C LYS A 208 -14.35 -7.25 8.50
N ASP A 209 -14.52 -6.69 9.70
CA ASP A 209 -13.37 -6.16 10.43
C ASP A 209 -12.53 -7.34 10.97
N MET A 210 -11.22 -7.17 11.06
CA MET A 210 -10.33 -8.16 11.69
C MET A 210 -10.53 -8.14 13.20
N CYS A 211 -10.43 -9.31 13.82
CA CYS A 211 -10.25 -9.41 15.26
C CYS A 211 -9.44 -10.66 15.61
N LEU A 212 -8.21 -10.47 16.09
CA LEU A 212 -7.32 -11.56 16.50
C LEU A 212 -7.28 -11.73 18.03
N ALA A 213 -8.25 -11.17 18.76
CA ALA A 213 -8.36 -11.29 20.21
C ALA A 213 -8.48 -12.76 20.71
N SER A 214 -8.92 -13.68 19.85
CA SER A 214 -8.96 -15.12 20.11
C SER A 214 -7.61 -15.84 19.91
N HIS A 215 -6.58 -15.14 19.43
CA HIS A 215 -5.28 -15.70 19.00
C HIS A 215 -4.08 -15.06 19.72
N ILE A 216 -4.30 -14.36 20.82
CA ILE A 216 -3.25 -13.65 21.58
C ILE A 216 -2.13 -14.58 22.04
N THR A 217 -2.44 -15.79 22.49
CA THR A 217 -1.42 -16.78 22.89
C THR A 217 -0.48 -17.11 21.74
N GLU A 218 -1.05 -17.34 20.54
CA GLU A 218 -0.27 -17.62 19.32
C GLU A 218 0.52 -16.40 18.86
N ILE A 219 -0.06 -15.19 18.91
CA ILE A 219 0.58 -13.94 18.51
C ILE A 219 1.83 -13.64 19.35
N LEU A 220 1.78 -13.93 20.66
CA LEU A 220 2.93 -13.76 21.56
C LEU A 220 4.12 -14.68 21.22
N GLU A 221 3.89 -15.77 20.48
CA GLU A 221 4.91 -16.70 20.01
C GLU A 221 5.50 -16.30 18.64
N LEU A 222 4.87 -15.38 17.90
CA LEU A 222 5.30 -14.99 16.54
C LEU A 222 6.58 -14.16 16.48
N GLY A 223 6.98 -13.54 17.58
CA GLY A 223 8.12 -12.61 17.62
C GLY A 223 7.82 -11.18 17.16
N VAL A 224 6.56 -10.89 16.78
CA VAL A 224 6.08 -9.54 16.44
C VAL A 224 6.36 -8.55 17.58
N ARG A 225 6.71 -7.32 17.22
CA ARG A 225 7.19 -6.28 18.15
C ARG A 225 6.14 -5.22 18.48
N SER A 226 5.27 -4.88 17.54
CA SER A 226 4.12 -4.00 17.79
C SER A 226 2.82 -4.57 17.23
N LEU A 227 1.75 -4.47 18.02
CA LEU A 227 0.39 -4.92 17.71
C LEU A 227 -0.53 -3.71 17.53
N LYS A 228 -0.99 -3.51 16.30
CA LYS A 228 -1.69 -2.29 15.87
C LYS A 228 -3.19 -2.46 15.76
N ILE A 229 -3.93 -1.51 16.32
CA ILE A 229 -5.38 -1.40 16.17
C ILE A 229 -5.69 -0.41 15.03
N GLU A 230 -6.44 -0.81 14.00
CA GLU A 230 -6.94 0.12 12.97
C GLU A 230 -8.21 0.82 13.46
N GLY A 231 -8.16 2.15 13.54
CA GLY A 231 -9.31 2.90 14.05
C GLY A 231 -9.21 4.42 14.03
N ARG A 232 -8.38 5.04 13.20
CA ARG A 232 -8.13 6.50 13.29
C ARG A 232 -9.36 7.39 12.99
N MET A 233 -10.41 6.83 12.39
CA MET A 233 -11.71 7.49 12.16
C MET A 233 -12.82 6.98 13.10
N LYS A 234 -12.47 6.26 14.17
CA LYS A 234 -13.41 5.72 15.15
C LYS A 234 -13.53 6.69 16.32
N SER A 235 -14.59 6.52 17.10
CA SER A 235 -14.84 7.40 18.25
C SER A 235 -14.02 6.98 19.48
N PRO A 236 -13.86 7.88 20.48
CA PRO A 236 -13.04 7.63 21.66
C PRO A 236 -13.44 6.36 22.43
N GLU A 237 -14.73 5.99 22.43
CA GLU A 237 -15.23 4.80 23.14
C GLU A 237 -14.72 3.51 22.48
N TYR A 238 -14.65 3.47 21.14
CA TYR A 238 -14.04 2.37 20.41
C TYR A 238 -12.55 2.27 20.73
N VAL A 239 -11.84 3.41 20.69
CA VAL A 239 -10.40 3.45 20.96
C VAL A 239 -10.09 2.97 22.37
N TYR A 240 -10.75 3.52 23.39
CA TYR A 240 -10.59 3.07 24.78
C TYR A 240 -10.97 1.60 24.97
N GLY A 241 -12.16 1.19 24.51
CA GLY A 241 -12.70 -0.14 24.74
C GLY A 241 -11.86 -1.25 24.08
N VAL A 242 -11.46 -1.05 22.81
CA VAL A 242 -10.59 -2.00 22.10
C VAL A 242 -9.21 -2.05 22.74
N THR A 243 -8.57 -0.89 22.99
CA THR A 243 -7.23 -0.85 23.61
C THR A 243 -7.23 -1.54 24.97
N LYS A 244 -8.21 -1.23 25.83
CA LYS A 244 -8.35 -1.82 27.16
C LYS A 244 -8.53 -3.34 27.13
N ILE A 245 -9.31 -3.86 26.20
CA ILE A 245 -9.49 -5.32 26.04
C ILE A 245 -8.16 -5.94 25.61
N TYR A 246 -7.50 -5.43 24.58
CA TYR A 246 -6.21 -5.98 24.14
C TYR A 246 -5.10 -5.85 25.20
N ARG A 247 -5.03 -4.73 25.92
CA ARG A 247 -4.11 -4.53 27.06
C ARG A 247 -4.26 -5.65 28.08
N ARG A 248 -5.50 -5.89 28.54
CA ARG A 248 -5.83 -6.96 29.48
C ARG A 248 -5.41 -8.33 28.95
N LEU A 249 -5.77 -8.68 27.72
CA LEU A 249 -5.44 -9.98 27.12
C LEU A 249 -3.92 -10.21 27.00
N LEU A 250 -3.16 -9.16 26.71
CA LEU A 250 -1.70 -9.21 26.61
C LEU A 250 -1.01 -9.29 27.97
N ASP A 251 -1.56 -8.66 29.01
CA ASP A 251 -1.03 -8.76 30.38
C ASP A 251 -1.35 -10.11 31.03
N GLU A 252 -2.59 -10.58 30.86
CA GLU A 252 -3.05 -11.91 31.31
C GLU A 252 -2.57 -13.05 30.40
N LYS A 253 -1.91 -12.73 29.27
CA LYS A 253 -1.37 -13.66 28.25
C LYS A 253 -2.37 -14.74 27.80
N ARG A 254 -3.62 -14.35 27.58
CA ARG A 254 -4.71 -15.27 27.23
C ARG A 254 -5.54 -14.79 26.05
N ASN A 255 -6.29 -15.71 25.48
CA ASN A 255 -7.28 -15.43 24.44
C ASN A 255 -8.56 -14.83 25.04
N ALA A 256 -9.30 -14.11 24.21
CA ALA A 256 -10.55 -13.47 24.57
C ALA A 256 -11.65 -14.48 24.93
N SER A 257 -12.40 -14.17 25.98
CA SER A 257 -13.65 -14.82 26.30
C SER A 257 -14.75 -14.43 25.30
N GLN A 258 -15.79 -15.25 25.20
CA GLN A 258 -16.99 -14.92 24.39
C GLN A 258 -17.68 -13.62 24.84
N ARG A 259 -17.49 -13.20 26.09
CA ARG A 259 -17.94 -11.90 26.58
C ARG A 259 -17.14 -10.76 25.94
N GLU A 260 -15.81 -10.84 25.94
CA GLU A 260 -14.93 -9.82 25.35
C GLU A 260 -15.11 -9.72 23.83
N ILE A 261 -15.33 -10.84 23.13
CA ILE A 261 -15.66 -10.84 21.70
C ILE A 261 -17.00 -10.10 21.43
N ARG A 262 -18.02 -10.27 22.29
CA ARG A 262 -19.26 -9.49 22.19
C ARG A 262 -19.05 -8.01 22.48
N GLU A 263 -18.30 -7.66 23.54
CA GLU A 263 -17.95 -6.26 23.87
C GLU A 263 -17.23 -5.57 22.68
N LEU A 264 -16.26 -6.24 22.03
CA LEU A 264 -15.62 -5.75 20.80
C LEU A 264 -16.62 -5.61 19.63
N THR A 265 -17.52 -6.57 19.46
CA THR A 265 -18.52 -6.60 18.37
C THR A 265 -19.48 -5.42 18.47
N ASP A 266 -19.92 -5.10 19.68
CA ASP A 266 -20.80 -3.96 19.98
C ASP A 266 -20.07 -2.63 19.79
N LEU A 267 -18.80 -2.52 20.21
CA LEU A 267 -17.97 -1.32 19.98
C LEU A 267 -17.88 -0.97 18.49
N PHE A 268 -17.49 -1.92 17.63
CA PHE A 268 -17.69 -1.82 16.18
C PHE A 268 -17.43 -3.17 15.47
N SER A 269 -18.36 -3.60 14.62
CA SER A 269 -18.17 -4.73 13.69
C SER A 269 -18.76 -4.46 12.30
N ARG A 270 -18.62 -5.41 11.35
CA ARG A 270 -19.31 -5.38 10.05
C ARG A 270 -19.88 -6.76 9.78
N SER A 271 -21.08 -7.04 10.28
CA SER A 271 -21.62 -8.43 10.33
C SER A 271 -20.67 -9.37 11.12
N GLY A 272 -20.16 -8.89 12.26
CA GLY A 272 -19.12 -9.57 13.06
C GLY A 272 -17.69 -9.30 12.58
N PHE A 273 -16.80 -10.27 12.83
CA PHE A 273 -15.36 -10.21 12.55
C PHE A 273 -14.86 -11.37 11.67
N THR A 274 -13.60 -11.28 11.25
CA THR A 274 -12.86 -12.38 10.59
C THR A 274 -11.42 -12.49 11.10
N ASP A 275 -10.89 -13.71 11.05
CA ASP A 275 -9.49 -14.10 11.29
C ASP A 275 -8.86 -14.75 10.03
N GLY A 276 -9.58 -14.75 8.89
CA GLY A 276 -9.38 -15.73 7.82
C GLY A 276 -8.03 -15.68 7.10
N TYR A 277 -7.34 -14.53 7.08
CA TYR A 277 -5.97 -14.44 6.57
C TYR A 277 -4.97 -15.10 7.53
N PHE A 278 -5.05 -14.73 8.82
CA PHE A 278 -4.21 -15.28 9.89
C PHE A 278 -4.33 -16.81 9.97
N THR A 279 -5.56 -17.34 9.89
CA THR A 279 -5.89 -18.77 9.98
C THR A 279 -5.89 -19.52 8.64
N LYS A 280 -5.55 -18.85 7.52
CA LYS A 280 -5.66 -19.35 6.13
C LYS A 280 -7.07 -19.81 5.69
N LYS A 281 -8.12 -19.52 6.45
CA LYS A 281 -9.53 -19.84 6.11
C LYS A 281 -10.13 -18.80 5.16
N ILE A 282 -9.43 -18.57 4.05
CA ILE A 282 -9.76 -17.52 3.08
C ILE A 282 -10.97 -17.94 2.24
N SER A 283 -12.10 -17.25 2.40
CA SER A 283 -13.36 -17.64 1.74
C SER A 283 -14.36 -16.48 1.67
N GLY A 284 -15.51 -16.72 1.02
CA GLY A 284 -16.65 -15.81 1.04
C GLY A 284 -17.20 -15.50 2.45
N GLN A 285 -16.93 -16.33 3.47
CA GLN A 285 -17.36 -16.08 4.86
C GLN A 285 -16.64 -14.89 5.51
N MET A 286 -15.50 -14.47 4.95
CA MET A 286 -14.82 -13.24 5.33
C MET A 286 -15.59 -11.98 4.89
N ASN A 287 -16.56 -12.09 3.97
CA ASN A 287 -17.33 -10.95 3.51
C ASN A 287 -18.33 -10.48 4.57
N GLY A 288 -18.55 -9.17 4.66
CA GLY A 288 -19.46 -8.54 5.60
C GLY A 288 -19.78 -7.09 5.23
N ILE A 289 -20.97 -6.65 5.62
CA ILE A 289 -21.45 -5.27 5.48
C ILE A 289 -21.74 -4.68 6.86
N ARG A 290 -21.84 -3.34 6.96
CA ARG A 290 -22.27 -2.70 8.21
C ARG A 290 -23.80 -2.69 8.26
N SER A 291 -24.39 -3.55 9.07
CA SER A 291 -25.85 -3.68 9.18
C SER A 291 -26.46 -2.58 10.07
N GLU A 292 -27.80 -2.42 10.01
CA GLU A 292 -28.52 -1.56 10.95
C GLU A 292 -28.47 -2.09 12.39
N ALA A 293 -28.39 -3.40 12.58
CA ALA A 293 -28.20 -3.99 13.92
C ALA A 293 -26.82 -3.60 14.47
N ASP A 294 -25.77 -3.67 13.66
CA ASP A 294 -24.41 -3.27 14.03
C ASP A 294 -24.41 -1.77 14.44
N LYS A 295 -25.10 -0.90 13.69
CA LYS A 295 -25.23 0.54 14.03
C LYS A 295 -25.93 0.75 15.38
N LYS A 296 -27.08 0.09 15.61
CA LYS A 296 -27.84 0.17 16.86
C LYS A 296 -27.03 -0.33 18.07
N ALA A 297 -26.25 -1.40 17.91
CA ALA A 297 -25.38 -1.91 18.95
C ALA A 297 -24.36 -0.86 19.43
N THR A 298 -23.57 -0.31 18.49
CA THR A 298 -22.56 0.72 18.79
C THR A 298 -23.13 2.01 19.37
N LEU A 299 -24.36 2.40 18.99
CA LEU A 299 -25.01 3.58 19.57
C LEU A 299 -25.30 3.42 21.08
N ARG A 300 -25.68 2.21 21.54
CA ARG A 300 -25.91 1.93 22.97
C ARG A 300 -24.61 2.06 23.77
N THR A 301 -23.50 1.53 23.24
CA THR A 301 -22.19 1.59 23.91
C THR A 301 -21.71 3.03 24.11
N LYS A 302 -21.98 3.93 23.14
CA LYS A 302 -21.63 5.35 23.25
C LYS A 302 -22.36 6.10 24.36
N GLN A 303 -23.62 5.77 24.61
CA GLN A 303 -24.45 6.46 25.61
C GLN A 303 -24.00 6.20 27.06
N SER A 304 -23.12 5.23 27.29
CA SER A 304 -22.60 4.86 28.62
C SER A 304 -21.22 5.47 28.94
N PHE A 305 -20.65 6.30 28.06
CA PHE A 305 -19.30 6.84 28.23
C PHE A 305 -19.31 8.24 28.86
N VAL A 306 -18.58 8.41 29.96
CA VAL A 306 -18.40 9.70 30.63
C VAL A 306 -17.10 10.35 30.15
N PRO A 307 -17.13 11.55 29.51
CA PRO A 307 -15.93 12.22 29.03
C PRO A 307 -15.03 12.72 30.18
N VAL A 308 -13.74 12.42 30.12
CA VAL A 308 -12.72 12.99 31.02
C VAL A 308 -12.34 14.40 30.54
N THR A 309 -12.43 15.41 31.40
CA THR A 309 -12.38 16.84 30.99
C THR A 309 -11.42 17.74 31.80
N LYS A 310 -10.58 18.50 31.07
CA LYS A 310 -9.79 19.71 31.47
C LYS A 310 -8.68 19.50 32.53
N ARG A 311 -7.69 20.39 32.75
CA ARG A 311 -7.24 21.68 32.12
C ARG A 311 -5.84 21.44 31.45
N LYS A 312 -4.95 22.38 31.04
CA LYS A 312 -4.82 23.87 31.00
C LYS A 312 -3.84 24.22 29.82
N GLU A 313 -3.63 25.51 29.51
CA GLU A 313 -2.67 25.98 28.47
C GLU A 313 -1.37 26.57 29.05
N ILE A 314 -0.28 26.53 28.25
CA ILE A 314 1.04 27.17 28.48
C ILE A 314 1.57 27.70 27.13
N ALA A 315 2.36 28.78 27.16
CA ALA A 315 2.79 29.61 26.03
C ALA A 315 3.84 28.96 25.08
N PRO A 316 3.98 29.45 23.82
CA PRO A 316 4.88 28.87 22.81
C PRO A 316 6.35 29.24 23.00
N TYR A 317 7.22 28.51 22.29
CA TYR A 317 8.67 28.70 22.23
C TYR A 317 9.11 28.71 20.77
N GLN A 318 9.85 29.75 20.36
CA GLN A 318 10.44 29.91 19.02
C GLN A 318 11.95 29.70 19.06
N ARG A 319 12.50 29.15 17.97
CA ARG A 319 13.86 29.40 17.48
C ARG A 319 13.86 29.36 15.96
N ASP A 320 14.54 30.32 15.35
CA ASP A 320 14.86 30.30 13.92
C ASP A 320 16.07 29.40 13.65
N PHE A 321 16.07 28.69 12.52
CA PHE A 321 17.28 28.29 11.81
C PHE A 321 16.97 28.15 10.31
N ASP A 322 17.62 28.99 9.51
CA ASP A 322 17.65 28.88 8.05
C ASP A 322 18.71 27.85 7.61
N SER A 323 18.28 26.86 6.84
CA SER A 323 19.10 26.21 5.81
C SER A 323 18.19 25.44 4.86
N GLU A 324 18.12 25.85 3.59
CA GLU A 324 17.40 25.08 2.57
C GLU A 324 18.22 23.84 2.15
N PRO A 325 17.60 22.68 1.93
CA PRO A 325 18.29 21.52 1.38
C PRO A 325 18.61 21.77 -0.10
N ASP A 326 19.88 21.57 -0.45
CA ASP A 326 20.33 21.63 -1.84
C ASP A 326 19.80 20.41 -2.63
N LEU A 327 19.07 20.69 -3.71
CA LEU A 327 18.48 19.69 -4.62
C LEU A 327 19.21 19.67 -5.99
N SER A 328 20.39 20.28 -6.09
CA SER A 328 21.09 20.52 -7.36
C SER A 328 22.09 19.42 -7.78
N ASP A 329 21.70 18.15 -7.67
CA ASP A 329 22.40 17.07 -8.39
C ASP A 329 21.43 16.00 -8.91
N TYR A 330 21.05 16.13 -10.18
CA TYR A 330 20.33 15.09 -10.93
C TYR A 330 21.01 14.85 -12.27
N ASN A 331 21.59 13.66 -12.39
CA ASN A 331 22.39 13.27 -13.54
C ASN A 331 21.50 13.07 -14.79
N LYS A 332 21.66 13.94 -15.80
CA LYS A 332 20.80 13.98 -17.00
C LYS A 332 21.33 13.05 -18.10
N GLU A 333 21.35 11.75 -17.85
CA GLU A 333 21.61 10.80 -18.94
C GLU A 333 20.45 10.75 -19.94
N LYS A 334 20.80 10.57 -21.22
CA LYS A 334 19.81 10.53 -22.31
C LYS A 334 19.07 9.21 -22.30
N ALA A 335 17.83 9.21 -21.80
CA ALA A 335 16.98 8.04 -21.74
C ALA A 335 16.94 7.24 -23.07
N LYS A 336 17.34 5.98 -23.01
CA LYS A 336 17.29 5.05 -24.15
C LYS A 336 15.83 4.69 -24.42
N LYS A 337 15.36 4.97 -25.65
CA LYS A 337 13.99 4.62 -26.07
C LYS A 337 13.76 3.11 -25.94
N CYS A 338 12.68 2.74 -25.25
CA CYS A 338 12.24 1.36 -25.11
C CYS A 338 10.72 1.26 -25.28
N LEU A 339 10.28 0.36 -26.15
CA LEU A 339 8.89 -0.05 -26.32
C LEU A 339 8.73 -1.45 -25.72
N SER A 340 8.01 -1.56 -24.59
CA SER A 340 7.80 -2.83 -23.91
C SER A 340 6.32 -3.22 -23.86
N ALA A 341 6.07 -4.52 -23.76
CA ALA A 341 4.74 -5.07 -23.57
C ALA A 341 4.77 -6.19 -22.55
N ARG A 342 3.68 -6.34 -21.79
CA ARG A 342 3.41 -7.57 -21.04
C ARG A 342 2.14 -8.23 -21.55
N PHE A 343 2.16 -9.55 -21.60
CA PHE A 343 1.07 -10.40 -22.05
C PHE A 343 0.69 -11.39 -20.97
N TYR A 344 -0.59 -11.74 -20.88
CA TYR A 344 -1.08 -12.76 -19.94
C TYR A 344 -1.17 -14.16 -20.55
N ASP A 345 -1.26 -14.23 -21.88
CA ASP A 345 -1.36 -15.45 -22.68
C ASP A 345 -0.26 -15.44 -23.76
N PRO A 346 0.70 -16.38 -23.75
CA PRO A 346 1.69 -16.51 -24.81
C PRO A 346 1.10 -16.66 -26.22
N GLU A 347 -0.12 -17.19 -26.38
CA GLU A 347 -0.78 -17.32 -27.69
C GLU A 347 -1.34 -15.99 -28.23
N SER A 348 -1.38 -14.94 -27.42
CA SER A 348 -1.73 -13.59 -27.89
C SER A 348 -0.58 -12.81 -28.53
N ILE A 349 0.67 -13.31 -28.43
CA ILE A 349 1.87 -12.62 -28.94
C ILE A 349 2.02 -12.84 -30.45
N PRO A 350 1.95 -11.79 -31.30
CA PRO A 350 2.15 -11.93 -32.74
C PRO A 350 3.63 -12.21 -33.07
N LYS A 351 3.88 -13.01 -34.11
CA LYS A 351 5.26 -13.29 -34.57
C LYS A 351 6.07 -12.05 -34.96
N ASN A 352 5.38 -11.04 -35.50
CA ASN A 352 5.97 -9.76 -35.89
C ASN A 352 5.40 -8.67 -34.98
N HIS A 353 6.22 -8.15 -34.06
CA HIS A 353 5.84 -7.07 -33.14
C HIS A 353 6.96 -6.04 -32.99
N PRO A 354 6.66 -4.79 -32.59
CA PRO A 354 7.66 -3.73 -32.44
C PRO A 354 8.31 -3.68 -31.05
N PHE A 355 7.94 -4.56 -30.11
CA PHE A 355 8.41 -4.51 -28.73
C PHE A 355 9.87 -4.96 -28.59
N ASP A 356 10.69 -4.12 -27.94
CA ASP A 356 12.07 -4.43 -27.54
C ASP A 356 12.10 -5.45 -26.38
N ILE A 357 11.12 -5.35 -25.47
CA ILE A 357 10.98 -6.25 -24.32
C ILE A 357 9.55 -6.77 -24.23
N VAL A 358 9.41 -8.09 -24.22
CA VAL A 358 8.14 -8.80 -24.07
C VAL A 358 8.16 -9.60 -22.77
N TYR A 359 7.27 -9.24 -21.84
CA TYR A 359 7.14 -9.89 -20.54
C TYR A 359 6.00 -10.91 -20.51
N LEU A 360 6.29 -12.13 -20.06
CA LEU A 360 5.32 -13.14 -19.66
C LEU A 360 5.41 -13.42 -18.14
N PRO A 361 4.31 -13.80 -17.45
CA PRO A 361 4.38 -14.32 -16.09
C PRO A 361 5.36 -15.49 -16.00
N LEU A 362 6.15 -15.56 -14.92
CA LEU A 362 7.17 -16.61 -14.72
C LEU A 362 6.63 -18.04 -14.87
N GLU A 363 5.38 -18.29 -14.48
CA GLU A 363 4.73 -19.60 -14.62
C GLU A 363 4.31 -19.96 -16.07
N ARG A 364 4.29 -18.97 -16.99
CA ARG A 364 3.86 -19.08 -18.39
C ARG A 364 4.97 -18.70 -19.38
N TYR A 365 6.20 -18.57 -18.92
CA TYR A 365 7.30 -18.08 -19.74
C TYR A 365 7.63 -19.04 -20.89
N ASP A 366 7.61 -18.52 -22.12
CA ASP A 366 8.05 -19.22 -23.34
C ASP A 366 9.23 -18.45 -23.96
N GLU A 367 10.40 -19.08 -23.95
CA GLU A 367 11.65 -18.54 -24.49
C GLU A 367 11.61 -18.23 -25.99
N LYS A 368 10.63 -18.77 -26.74
CA LYS A 368 10.44 -18.48 -28.16
C LYS A 368 9.56 -17.26 -28.43
N LYS A 369 8.90 -16.72 -27.40
CA LYS A 369 7.93 -15.63 -27.50
C LYS A 369 8.24 -14.43 -26.61
N ALA A 370 9.10 -14.58 -25.62
CA ALA A 370 9.43 -13.53 -24.65
C ALA A 370 10.92 -13.54 -24.26
N ASN A 371 11.53 -12.36 -24.25
CA ASN A 371 12.85 -12.12 -23.66
C ASN A 371 12.76 -11.58 -22.21
N GLY A 372 11.56 -11.28 -21.70
CA GLY A 372 11.32 -10.78 -20.36
C GLY A 372 10.40 -11.65 -19.52
N VAL A 373 10.57 -11.61 -18.20
CA VAL A 373 9.72 -12.31 -17.24
C VAL A 373 9.15 -11.37 -16.18
N LEU A 374 7.86 -11.52 -15.88
CA LEU A 374 7.17 -10.86 -14.77
C LEU A 374 7.18 -11.78 -13.55
N LEU A 375 7.74 -11.32 -12.43
CA LEU A 375 7.68 -12.06 -11.16
C LEU A 375 6.27 -11.96 -10.54
N PRO A 376 5.79 -13.02 -9.85
CA PRO A 376 4.53 -12.96 -9.12
C PRO A 376 4.53 -11.80 -8.12
N PRO A 377 3.47 -10.97 -8.06
CA PRO A 377 3.44 -9.75 -7.24
C PRO A 377 3.54 -9.97 -5.73
N VAL A 378 3.36 -11.22 -5.28
CA VAL A 378 3.42 -11.61 -3.87
C VAL A 378 4.26 -12.87 -3.75
N ILE A 379 5.38 -12.76 -3.04
CA ILE A 379 6.33 -13.83 -2.76
C ILE A 379 6.60 -13.81 -1.26
N TYR A 380 6.00 -14.73 -0.51
CA TYR A 380 6.30 -14.90 0.91
C TYR A 380 7.65 -15.62 1.08
N ASP A 381 8.26 -15.59 2.27
CA ASP A 381 9.59 -16.22 2.50
C ASP A 381 9.63 -17.71 2.09
N LYS A 382 8.54 -18.44 2.33
CA LYS A 382 8.38 -19.85 1.92
C LYS A 382 8.45 -20.09 0.41
N ASP A 383 8.18 -19.06 -0.39
CA ASP A 383 8.13 -19.14 -1.85
C ASP A 383 9.48 -18.82 -2.51
N ILE A 384 10.40 -18.15 -1.81
CA ILE A 384 11.65 -17.61 -2.37
C ILE A 384 12.47 -18.67 -3.10
N GLU A 385 12.79 -19.82 -2.48
CA GLU A 385 13.60 -20.86 -3.13
C GLU A 385 12.90 -21.51 -4.33
N ARG A 386 11.56 -21.57 -4.34
CA ARG A 386 10.79 -22.04 -5.50
C ARG A 386 10.92 -21.07 -6.67
N ILE A 387 10.72 -19.78 -6.43
CA ILE A 387 10.83 -18.75 -7.47
C ILE A 387 12.28 -18.64 -7.96
N LYS A 388 13.27 -18.71 -7.07
CA LYS A 388 14.71 -18.75 -7.39
C LYS A 388 15.07 -19.89 -8.34
N LYS A 389 14.58 -21.10 -8.09
CA LYS A 389 14.77 -22.25 -8.99
C LYS A 389 14.15 -22.01 -10.37
N GLN A 390 12.92 -21.47 -10.42
CA GLN A 390 12.26 -21.13 -11.68
C GLN A 390 13.02 -20.03 -12.45
N LEU A 391 13.46 -18.97 -11.76
CA LEU A 391 14.19 -17.85 -12.37
C LEU A 391 15.60 -18.23 -12.84
N SER A 392 16.24 -19.20 -12.18
CA SER A 392 17.54 -19.77 -12.60
C SER A 392 17.42 -20.64 -13.85
N ALA A 393 16.30 -21.34 -14.02
CA ALA A 393 16.00 -22.13 -15.23
C ALA A 393 15.45 -21.27 -16.39
N CYS A 394 14.96 -20.06 -16.10
CA CYS A 394 14.42 -19.13 -17.09
C CYS A 394 15.54 -18.42 -17.87
N LYS A 395 15.48 -18.50 -19.21
CA LYS A 395 16.40 -17.85 -20.16
C LYS A 395 16.09 -16.37 -20.46
N ALA A 396 15.12 -15.76 -19.77
CA ALA A 396 14.80 -14.34 -19.97
C ALA A 396 16.03 -13.45 -19.72
N GLU A 397 16.19 -12.41 -20.53
CA GLU A 397 17.22 -11.39 -20.35
C GLU A 397 16.76 -10.31 -19.35
N HIS A 398 15.44 -10.07 -19.27
CA HIS A 398 14.82 -9.01 -18.50
C HIS A 398 13.89 -9.55 -17.39
N ILE A 399 13.82 -8.85 -16.25
CA ILE A 399 12.86 -9.11 -15.17
C ILE A 399 12.07 -7.83 -14.86
N LEU A 400 10.74 -7.94 -14.85
CA LEU A 400 9.85 -6.89 -14.36
C LEU A 400 9.52 -7.10 -12.87
N ILE A 401 10.06 -6.22 -12.03
CA ILE A 401 9.99 -6.21 -10.57
C ILE A 401 8.72 -5.50 -10.11
N THR A 402 7.88 -6.20 -9.36
CA THR A 402 6.56 -5.73 -8.91
C THR A 402 6.50 -5.42 -7.41
N ASN A 403 7.52 -5.78 -6.64
CA ASN A 403 7.63 -5.47 -5.22
C ASN A 403 9.11 -5.33 -4.81
N ILE A 404 9.41 -4.43 -3.87
CA ILE A 404 10.78 -4.19 -3.38
C ILE A 404 11.43 -5.46 -2.79
N GLY A 405 10.65 -6.34 -2.16
CA GLY A 405 11.09 -7.63 -1.62
C GLY A 405 11.38 -8.71 -2.67
N GLN A 406 11.48 -8.34 -3.95
CA GLN A 406 11.94 -9.23 -5.03
C GLN A 406 13.38 -8.90 -5.45
N LEU A 407 13.96 -7.79 -4.99
CA LEU A 407 15.19 -7.23 -5.54
C LEU A 407 16.43 -8.05 -5.23
N ASP A 408 16.58 -8.57 -4.01
CA ASP A 408 17.70 -9.46 -3.65
C ASP A 408 17.69 -10.74 -4.52
N LEU A 409 16.53 -11.38 -4.60
CA LEU A 409 16.27 -12.54 -5.46
C LEU A 409 16.59 -12.27 -6.93
N ALA A 410 16.17 -11.13 -7.46
CA ALA A 410 16.34 -10.79 -8.87
C ALA A 410 17.77 -10.39 -9.22
N LYS A 411 18.46 -9.60 -8.39
CA LYS A 411 19.88 -9.23 -8.55
C LYS A 411 20.77 -10.47 -8.68
N LYS A 412 20.52 -11.48 -7.85
CA LYS A 412 21.27 -12.75 -7.86
C LYS A 412 21.11 -13.57 -9.15
N SER A 413 20.20 -13.21 -10.05
CA SER A 413 20.03 -13.89 -11.34
C SER A 413 20.89 -13.32 -12.47
N GLY A 414 21.53 -12.16 -12.29
CA GLY A 414 22.35 -11.50 -13.32
C GLY A 414 21.58 -10.98 -14.54
N LYS A 415 20.25 -10.86 -14.45
CA LYS A 415 19.35 -10.38 -15.51
C LYS A 415 19.11 -8.86 -15.38
N LEU A 416 18.73 -8.20 -16.47
CA LEU A 416 18.39 -6.78 -16.48
C LEU A 416 17.08 -6.54 -15.72
N LEU A 417 17.04 -5.56 -14.81
CA LEU A 417 15.92 -5.34 -13.90
C LEU A 417 15.12 -4.10 -14.28
N HIS A 418 13.80 -4.20 -14.29
CA HIS A 418 12.88 -3.13 -14.66
C HIS A 418 11.80 -2.98 -13.59
N GLY A 419 11.42 -1.76 -13.23
CA GLY A 419 10.42 -1.49 -12.20
C GLY A 419 9.00 -1.46 -12.76
N ASP A 420 8.06 -2.21 -12.18
CA ASP A 420 6.63 -2.09 -12.46
C ASP A 420 6.00 -0.95 -11.64
N PHE A 421 4.87 -0.43 -12.11
CA PHE A 421 4.13 0.66 -11.46
C PHE A 421 3.72 0.35 -10.01
N ARG A 422 3.65 -0.93 -9.62
CA ARG A 422 3.43 -1.37 -8.24
C ARG A 422 4.51 -0.94 -7.24
N LEU A 423 5.69 -0.52 -7.72
CA LEU A 423 6.73 0.14 -6.93
C LEU A 423 6.39 1.59 -6.54
N ASN A 424 5.24 2.12 -6.97
CA ASN A 424 4.66 3.36 -6.46
C ASN A 424 5.55 4.63 -6.62
N ALA A 425 6.34 4.72 -7.69
CA ALA A 425 7.10 5.93 -8.02
C ALA A 425 6.17 7.11 -8.42
N PHE A 426 6.18 8.18 -7.60
CA PHE A 426 5.38 9.42 -7.79
C PHE A 426 6.23 10.70 -7.88
N ASN A 427 7.54 10.61 -7.65
CA ASN A 427 8.50 11.71 -7.65
C ASN A 427 9.88 11.23 -8.10
N SER A 428 10.76 12.17 -8.47
CA SER A 428 12.11 11.92 -8.94
C SER A 428 12.97 11.21 -7.89
N LEU A 429 12.90 11.58 -6.61
CA LEU A 429 13.64 10.89 -5.54
C LEU A 429 13.30 9.40 -5.45
N SER A 430 12.01 9.04 -5.56
CA SER A 430 11.57 7.63 -5.54
C SER A 430 12.03 6.87 -6.77
N ALA A 431 11.98 7.50 -7.95
CA ALA A 431 12.50 6.90 -9.19
C ALA A 431 14.03 6.74 -9.13
N ASP A 432 14.75 7.73 -8.60
CA ASP A 432 16.21 7.73 -8.39
C ASP A 432 16.65 6.60 -7.47
N ILE A 433 15.94 6.37 -6.36
CA ILE A 433 16.18 5.22 -5.48
C ILE A 433 15.99 3.90 -6.23
N ILE A 434 14.92 3.77 -7.03
CA ILE A 434 14.67 2.55 -7.81
C ILE A 434 15.80 2.32 -8.83
N LEU A 435 16.26 3.34 -9.55
CA LEU A 435 17.40 3.21 -10.47
C LEU A 435 18.71 2.88 -9.72
N SER A 436 18.97 3.56 -8.60
CA SER A 436 20.13 3.31 -7.72
C SER A 436 20.15 1.90 -7.11
N LEU A 437 18.98 1.25 -7.00
CA LEU A 437 18.87 -0.15 -6.64
C LEU A 437 19.22 -1.10 -7.79
N GLY A 438 19.73 -0.63 -8.92
CA GLY A 438 20.21 -1.44 -10.04
C GLY A 438 19.09 -1.84 -11.00
N LEU A 439 18.14 -0.93 -11.25
CA LEU A 439 17.07 -1.11 -12.24
C LEU A 439 17.31 -0.13 -13.40
N GLU A 440 17.08 -0.61 -14.62
CA GLU A 440 17.27 0.14 -15.86
C GLU A 440 16.23 1.25 -16.02
N ASP A 441 14.97 0.97 -15.68
CA ASP A 441 13.89 1.95 -15.70
C ASP A 441 12.78 1.62 -14.69
N VAL A 442 11.82 2.53 -14.56
CA VAL A 442 10.58 2.28 -13.81
C VAL A 442 9.36 2.73 -14.61
N ILE A 443 8.37 1.85 -14.72
CA ILE A 443 7.02 2.18 -15.18
C ILE A 443 6.36 3.02 -14.09
N LEU A 444 6.05 4.28 -14.37
CA LEU A 444 5.43 5.18 -13.39
C LEU A 444 3.98 4.77 -13.06
N SER A 445 3.52 5.19 -11.88
CA SER A 445 2.14 4.94 -11.44
C SER A 445 1.12 5.48 -12.45
N PRO A 446 0.12 4.68 -12.87
CA PRO A 446 -0.93 5.13 -13.78
C PRO A 446 -1.86 6.17 -13.13
N GLU A 447 -1.72 6.47 -11.84
CA GLU A 447 -2.44 7.55 -11.15
C GLU A 447 -1.96 8.95 -11.53
N LEU A 448 -0.71 9.09 -12.02
CA LEU A 448 -0.11 10.37 -12.36
C LEU A 448 -0.75 11.00 -13.62
N THR A 449 -0.79 12.32 -13.66
CA THR A 449 -1.10 13.10 -14.87
C THR A 449 0.14 13.29 -15.73
N LEU A 450 -0.04 13.61 -17.02
CA LEU A 450 1.05 13.97 -17.94
C LEU A 450 1.90 15.13 -17.41
N ALA A 451 1.26 16.10 -16.74
CA ALA A 451 1.96 17.23 -16.12
C ALA A 451 2.87 16.79 -14.95
N GLN A 452 2.46 15.78 -14.18
CA GLN A 452 3.25 15.21 -13.07
C GLN A 452 4.34 14.25 -13.59
N ILE A 453 4.03 13.44 -14.60
CA ILE A 453 5.00 12.57 -15.29
C ILE A 453 6.15 13.39 -15.89
N ARG A 454 5.84 14.57 -16.45
CA ARG A 454 6.83 15.49 -17.00
C ARG A 454 7.79 16.06 -15.96
N ASP A 455 7.33 16.22 -14.71
CA ASP A 455 8.17 16.74 -13.62
C ASP A 455 9.21 15.69 -13.15
N ILE A 456 8.96 14.40 -13.39
CA ILE A 456 9.90 13.33 -13.07
C ILE A 456 10.92 13.22 -14.22
N ILE A 457 12.13 13.75 -14.04
CA ILE A 457 13.08 13.96 -15.17
C ILE A 457 13.86 12.67 -15.55
N LEU A 458 13.84 11.64 -14.69
CA LEU A 458 14.61 10.41 -14.83
C LEU A 458 14.09 9.42 -15.89
N GLN A 459 14.85 8.34 -16.11
CA GLN A 459 14.49 7.25 -17.03
C GLN A 459 13.21 6.54 -16.54
N LYS A 460 12.13 6.74 -17.31
CA LYS A 460 10.76 6.38 -16.95
C LYS A 460 10.01 5.77 -18.12
N SER A 461 9.21 4.75 -17.83
CA SER A 461 8.21 4.16 -18.72
C SER A 461 6.80 4.60 -18.33
N VAL A 462 5.90 4.68 -19.31
CA VAL A 462 4.47 4.99 -19.06
C VAL A 462 3.57 4.00 -19.79
N ILE A 463 2.50 3.57 -19.12
CA ILE A 463 1.48 2.70 -19.71
C ILE A 463 0.66 3.50 -20.73
N ILE A 464 0.83 3.20 -22.02
CA ILE A 464 0.10 3.88 -23.11
C ILE A 464 -1.06 3.05 -23.68
N TYR A 465 -1.11 1.75 -23.37
CA TYR A 465 -2.22 0.87 -23.75
C TYR A 465 -2.52 -0.18 -22.66
N GLY A 466 -3.78 -0.58 -22.56
CA GLY A 466 -4.16 -1.86 -21.96
C GLY A 466 -5.09 -1.76 -20.76
N ALA A 467 -5.53 -2.90 -20.23
CA ALA A 467 -6.31 -2.96 -19.00
C ALA A 467 -5.38 -2.90 -17.77
N GLN A 468 -5.57 -1.91 -16.90
CA GLN A 468 -4.78 -1.81 -15.66
C GLN A 468 -5.32 -2.77 -14.59
N PRO A 469 -4.47 -3.52 -13.88
CA PRO A 469 -4.82 -4.12 -12.61
C PRO A 469 -5.31 -3.05 -11.63
N LEU A 470 -6.49 -3.22 -11.06
CA LEU A 470 -7.09 -2.31 -10.08
C LEU A 470 -7.01 -2.83 -8.65
N MET A 471 -7.06 -4.16 -8.47
CA MET A 471 -6.82 -4.84 -7.20
C MET A 471 -6.18 -6.21 -7.44
N LEU A 472 -5.25 -6.60 -6.57
CA LEU A 472 -4.80 -7.98 -6.40
C LEU A 472 -5.48 -8.55 -5.16
N LEU A 473 -6.18 -9.67 -5.28
CA LEU A 473 -6.97 -10.28 -4.21
C LEU A 473 -6.32 -11.59 -3.74
N GLU A 474 -6.13 -11.76 -2.43
CA GLU A 474 -5.63 -13.01 -1.83
C GLU A 474 -6.68 -14.16 -1.87
N LYS A 475 -7.77 -14.01 -2.63
CA LYS A 475 -8.83 -15.00 -2.79
C LYS A 475 -9.32 -15.08 -4.23
N ARG A 476 -9.75 -16.27 -4.62
CA ARG A 476 -10.60 -16.49 -5.80
C ARG A 476 -12.02 -15.99 -5.50
N LEU A 477 -12.66 -15.32 -6.47
CA LEU A 477 -14.06 -14.90 -6.42
C LEU A 477 -15.01 -15.81 -7.22
N GLU A 478 -14.45 -16.75 -8.00
CA GLU A 478 -15.20 -17.71 -8.83
C GLU A 478 -16.13 -17.04 -9.86
N GLN A 479 -15.78 -15.81 -10.28
CA GLN A 479 -16.51 -14.99 -11.24
C GLN A 479 -15.58 -14.55 -12.37
N ARG A 480 -16.10 -14.36 -13.58
CA ARG A 480 -15.33 -13.86 -14.75
C ARG A 480 -15.16 -12.34 -14.74
N SER A 481 -16.09 -11.62 -14.14
CA SER A 481 -16.04 -10.17 -13.96
C SER A 481 -16.93 -9.71 -12.81
N LEU A 482 -16.69 -8.49 -12.34
CA LEU A 482 -17.55 -7.78 -11.40
C LEU A 482 -18.24 -6.63 -12.13
N ARG A 483 -19.57 -6.60 -12.15
CA ARG A 483 -20.34 -5.46 -12.69
C ARG A 483 -20.82 -4.53 -11.58
N ASP A 484 -20.50 -3.25 -11.68
CA ASP A 484 -20.93 -2.24 -10.71
C ASP A 484 -22.34 -1.68 -10.99
N ARG A 485 -22.82 -0.81 -10.10
CA ARG A 485 -24.13 -0.12 -10.22
C ARG A 485 -24.26 0.83 -11.43
N LYS A 486 -23.18 1.13 -12.15
CA LYS A 486 -23.17 1.91 -13.40
C LYS A 486 -23.12 1.00 -14.64
N ASN A 487 -23.24 -0.32 -14.46
CA ASN A 487 -23.02 -1.34 -15.48
C ASN A 487 -21.60 -1.37 -16.06
N ALA A 488 -20.61 -0.81 -15.37
CA ALA A 488 -19.20 -0.99 -15.74
C ALA A 488 -18.76 -2.41 -15.35
N ASP A 489 -18.20 -3.14 -16.31
CA ASP A 489 -17.82 -4.55 -16.18
C ASP A 489 -16.30 -4.67 -15.99
N PHE A 490 -15.86 -5.16 -14.83
CA PHE A 490 -14.45 -5.22 -14.42
C PHE A 490 -13.95 -6.67 -14.51
N PRO A 491 -13.10 -7.03 -15.48
CA PRO A 491 -12.66 -8.41 -15.67
C PRO A 491 -11.88 -8.96 -14.47
N LEU A 492 -12.04 -10.25 -14.18
CA LEU A 492 -11.27 -11.01 -13.19
C LEU A 492 -10.39 -12.02 -13.93
N ILE A 493 -9.09 -12.03 -13.62
CA ILE A 493 -8.13 -12.97 -14.21
C ILE A 493 -7.38 -13.71 -13.10
N ALA A 494 -7.19 -15.02 -13.31
CA ALA A 494 -6.58 -15.93 -12.36
C ALA A 494 -5.05 -15.94 -12.41
N GLU A 495 -4.42 -15.66 -11.27
CA GLU A 495 -2.96 -15.77 -11.06
C GLU A 495 -2.72 -16.74 -9.88
N GLY A 496 -2.51 -18.02 -10.19
CA GLY A 496 -2.49 -19.09 -9.19
C GLY A 496 -3.75 -19.12 -8.31
N GLN A 497 -3.59 -18.91 -7.00
CA GLN A 497 -4.69 -18.89 -6.02
C GLN A 497 -5.37 -17.51 -5.87
N ARG A 498 -4.91 -16.50 -6.62
CA ARG A 498 -5.36 -15.10 -6.53
C ARG A 498 -6.28 -14.74 -7.69
N ASP A 499 -7.08 -13.69 -7.50
CA ASP A 499 -7.73 -12.96 -8.58
C ASP A 499 -7.11 -11.58 -8.73
N ILE A 500 -6.86 -11.15 -9.96
CA ILE A 500 -6.60 -9.76 -10.30
C ILE A 500 -7.87 -9.18 -10.91
N LEU A 501 -8.39 -8.11 -10.29
CA LEU A 501 -9.48 -7.32 -10.85
C LEU A 501 -8.89 -6.25 -11.77
N PHE A 502 -9.32 -6.23 -13.03
CA PHE A 502 -8.85 -5.31 -14.06
C PHE A 502 -9.83 -4.16 -14.33
N ASN A 503 -9.32 -3.09 -14.93
CA ASN A 503 -10.09 -1.91 -15.29
C ASN A 503 -11.11 -2.23 -16.40
N SER A 504 -12.33 -1.69 -16.25
CA SER A 504 -13.43 -1.83 -17.22
C SER A 504 -13.22 -1.03 -18.51
N GLN A 505 -12.34 -0.03 -18.49
CA GLN A 505 -11.92 0.71 -19.67
C GLN A 505 -10.40 0.66 -19.80
N LYS A 506 -9.92 0.20 -20.96
CA LYS A 506 -8.47 0.17 -21.25
C LYS A 506 -7.93 1.60 -21.30
N THR A 507 -6.71 1.80 -20.80
CA THR A 507 -5.96 3.03 -21.11
C THR A 507 -5.60 3.01 -22.59
N TYR A 508 -5.68 4.16 -23.24
CA TYR A 508 -5.33 4.32 -24.64
C TYR A 508 -4.69 5.71 -24.85
N MET A 509 -3.47 5.76 -25.35
CA MET A 509 -2.72 6.99 -25.67
C MET A 509 -2.06 6.92 -27.07
N LEU A 510 -2.47 5.97 -27.92
CA LEU A 510 -1.83 5.70 -29.21
C LEU A 510 -2.01 6.86 -30.21
N ASP A 511 -3.15 7.55 -30.13
CA ASP A 511 -3.51 8.78 -30.85
C ASP A 511 -3.15 10.06 -30.07
N ARG A 512 -2.18 10.02 -29.15
CA ARG A 512 -1.76 11.16 -28.28
C ARG A 512 -0.26 11.42 -28.32
N GLU A 513 0.34 11.25 -29.49
CA GLU A 513 1.78 11.37 -29.70
C GLU A 513 2.36 12.75 -29.35
N LYS A 514 1.59 13.82 -29.57
CA LYS A 514 2.01 15.19 -29.25
C LYS A 514 2.09 15.38 -27.72
N GLU A 515 1.11 14.88 -27.00
CA GLU A 515 1.01 14.94 -25.56
C GLU A 515 2.07 14.07 -24.87
N LEU A 516 2.32 12.86 -25.39
CA LEU A 516 3.39 11.98 -24.91
C LEU A 516 4.78 12.63 -25.08
N LYS A 517 5.05 13.25 -26.25
CA LYS A 517 6.29 14.01 -26.49
C LYS A 517 6.40 15.23 -25.58
N GLY A 518 5.32 15.98 -25.38
CA GLY A 518 5.26 17.15 -24.50
C GLY A 518 5.48 16.84 -23.01
N ALA A 519 5.28 15.59 -22.60
CA ALA A 519 5.59 15.07 -21.26
C ALA A 519 6.95 14.36 -21.17
N PHE A 520 7.78 14.43 -22.21
CA PHE A 520 9.08 13.74 -22.32
C PHE A 520 9.00 12.22 -22.11
N ILE A 521 7.91 11.59 -22.60
CA ILE A 521 7.69 10.15 -22.49
C ILE A 521 8.32 9.45 -23.70
N ASN A 522 9.56 8.97 -23.50
CA ASN A 522 10.30 8.19 -24.47
C ASN A 522 9.98 6.69 -24.37
N ASN A 523 9.85 6.15 -23.15
CA ASN A 523 9.63 4.72 -22.94
C ASN A 523 8.16 4.43 -22.67
N ARG A 524 7.66 3.36 -23.28
CA ARG A 524 6.23 3.12 -23.50
C ARG A 524 5.92 1.67 -23.19
N HIS A 525 4.91 1.44 -22.35
CA HIS A 525 4.50 0.10 -21.92
C HIS A 525 3.07 -0.23 -22.37
N PHE A 526 2.87 -1.46 -22.83
CA PHE A 526 1.58 -2.03 -23.21
C PHE A 526 1.19 -3.17 -22.25
N ILE A 527 -0.09 -3.24 -21.88
CA ILE A 527 -0.63 -4.31 -21.04
C ILE A 527 -1.72 -5.07 -21.81
N PHE A 528 -1.37 -6.24 -22.33
CA PHE A 528 -2.31 -7.16 -22.96
C PHE A 528 -2.74 -8.23 -21.95
N THR A 529 -4.05 -8.46 -21.86
CA THR A 529 -4.69 -9.27 -20.81
C THR A 529 -5.57 -10.38 -21.35
N ASN A 530 -6.35 -10.09 -22.39
CA ASN A 530 -7.39 -10.97 -22.92
C ASN A 530 -7.65 -10.77 -24.43
N GLU A 531 -6.83 -9.95 -25.07
CA GLU A 531 -6.79 -9.74 -26.51
C GLU A 531 -6.30 -11.02 -27.21
N SER A 532 -7.01 -11.42 -28.26
CA SER A 532 -6.50 -12.40 -29.23
C SER A 532 -5.32 -11.83 -30.04
N GLN A 533 -4.48 -12.69 -30.61
CA GLN A 533 -3.35 -12.27 -31.45
C GLN A 533 -3.76 -11.25 -32.54
N LYS A 534 -4.92 -11.46 -33.18
CA LYS A 534 -5.46 -10.58 -34.22
C LYS A 534 -5.84 -9.19 -33.67
N GLU A 535 -6.34 -9.11 -32.45
CA GLU A 535 -6.61 -7.82 -31.79
C GLU A 535 -5.30 -7.11 -31.46
N VAL A 536 -4.29 -7.84 -30.95
CA VAL A 536 -2.94 -7.29 -30.69
C VAL A 536 -2.32 -6.73 -31.97
N GLU A 537 -2.39 -7.44 -33.09
CA GLU A 537 -1.93 -6.97 -34.40
C GLU A 537 -2.65 -5.67 -34.82
N GLY A 538 -3.97 -5.58 -34.61
CA GLY A 538 -4.74 -4.36 -34.85
C GLY A 538 -4.35 -3.19 -33.93
N ILE A 539 -3.98 -3.46 -32.68
CA ILE A 539 -3.51 -2.46 -31.71
C ILE A 539 -2.10 -1.97 -32.05
N ILE A 540 -1.20 -2.87 -32.48
CA ILE A 540 0.13 -2.53 -33.01
C ILE A 540 0.01 -1.65 -34.25
N LYS A 541 -0.87 -2.01 -35.19
CA LYS A 541 -1.17 -1.18 -36.36
C LYS A 541 -1.66 0.21 -35.94
N SER A 542 -2.59 0.27 -34.99
CA SER A 542 -3.13 1.52 -34.46
C SER A 542 -2.07 2.40 -33.78
N TYR A 543 -1.08 1.80 -33.12
CA TYR A 543 0.08 2.52 -32.56
C TYR A 543 0.95 3.15 -33.65
N ASN A 544 1.29 2.39 -34.68
CA ASN A 544 2.13 2.87 -35.78
C ASN A 544 1.44 3.99 -36.60
N GLU A 545 0.14 3.83 -36.84
CA GLU A 545 -0.69 4.77 -37.60
C GLU A 545 -1.27 5.91 -36.74
N HIS A 546 -1.08 5.87 -35.41
CA HIS A 546 -1.63 6.82 -34.43
C HIS A 546 -3.17 6.99 -34.52
N THR A 547 -3.89 5.91 -34.81
CA THR A 547 -5.33 5.98 -35.10
C THR A 547 -6.18 6.20 -33.84
N PRO A 548 -7.29 6.97 -33.93
CA PRO A 548 -8.24 7.09 -32.83
C PRO A 548 -8.94 5.76 -32.52
N VAL A 549 -9.13 5.47 -31.24
CA VAL A 549 -9.91 4.33 -30.77
C VAL A 549 -11.42 4.56 -30.90
N GLN A 550 -12.15 3.51 -31.28
CA GLN A 550 -13.61 3.50 -31.23
C GLN A 550 -14.10 3.07 -29.84
N GLY A 551 -14.98 3.87 -29.24
CA GLY A 551 -15.60 3.58 -27.93
C GLY A 551 -14.92 4.25 -26.72
N ASN A 552 -15.39 3.91 -25.52
CA ASN A 552 -14.96 4.54 -24.28
C ASN A 552 -13.62 3.98 -23.80
N VAL A 553 -12.63 4.86 -23.66
CA VAL A 553 -11.29 4.53 -23.13
C VAL A 553 -10.88 5.46 -22.01
N ARG A 554 -9.99 4.96 -21.15
CA ARG A 554 -9.27 5.81 -20.19
C ARG A 554 -8.14 6.55 -20.91
N ARG A 555 -7.99 7.84 -20.61
CA ARG A 555 -6.82 8.65 -20.99
C ARG A 555 -5.97 8.96 -19.75
N VAL A 556 -4.66 9.09 -19.93
CA VAL A 556 -3.80 9.78 -18.96
C VAL A 556 -4.14 11.27 -19.11
N LYS A 557 -4.48 11.93 -17.99
CA LYS A 557 -4.94 13.33 -17.97
C LYS A 557 -3.76 14.31 -17.94
#